data_AF-A0A837IMB8-F1
#
_entry.id   AF-A0A837IMB8-F1
#
_cell.length_a   1.000
_cell.length_b   1.000
_cell.length_c   1.000
_cell.angle_alpha   90.00
_cell.angle_beta   90.00
_cell.angle_gamma   90.00
#
_symmetry.space_group_name_H-M   'P 1'
#
loop_
_entity.id
_entity.type
_entity.pdbx_description
1 polymer ?
#
loop_
_entity_poly.entity_id
_entity_poly.type
_entity_poly.pdbx_seq_one_letter_code
_entity_poly.pdbx_strand_id
1 'polypeptide(L)'
;MKTKQFRTIPKFKTLAEEQKFWDTADTSLYFDFSKMHRARFPNLKLSTQTISLRLSKGLLEDVKIAANRRDVPYQSLIKIYLDRAVRADLQTP
;
A
#
# COMPACT_ATOMS: atom_id res chain seq x y z
N MET A 1 30.34 -25.47 -11.30
CA MET A 1 29.43 -24.43 -10.75
C MET A 1 28.65 -25.06 -9.61
N LYS A 2 28.78 -24.57 -8.37
CA LYS A 2 28.13 -25.20 -7.19
C LYS A 2 26.62 -24.96 -7.25
N THR A 3 25.81 -26.02 -7.26
CA THR A 3 24.36 -25.95 -7.16
C THR A 3 23.98 -25.57 -5.72
N LYS A 4 23.43 -24.36 -5.53
CA LYS A 4 22.92 -23.93 -4.22
C LYS A 4 21.64 -24.73 -3.93
N GLN A 5 21.70 -25.64 -2.96
CA GLN A 5 20.56 -26.44 -2.51
C GLN A 5 19.67 -25.57 -1.62
N PHE A 6 18.47 -25.23 -2.09
CA PHE A 6 17.49 -24.47 -1.30
C PHE A 6 16.79 -25.41 -0.31
N ARG A 7 16.51 -24.91 0.90
CA ARG A 7 15.75 -25.67 1.90
C ARG A 7 14.29 -25.77 1.50
N THR A 8 13.67 -26.91 1.78
CA THR A 8 12.24 -27.13 1.53
C THR A 8 11.40 -26.20 2.43
N ILE A 9 10.47 -25.47 1.83
CA ILE A 9 9.55 -24.59 2.57
C ILE A 9 8.61 -25.48 3.42
N PRO A 10 8.45 -25.22 4.73
CA PRO A 10 7.53 -25.98 5.57
C PRO A 10 6.07 -25.82 5.11
N LYS A 11 5.24 -26.84 5.31
CA LYS A 11 3.80 -26.70 5.11
C LYS A 11 3.17 -26.07 6.35
N PHE A 12 2.67 -24.84 6.23
CA PHE A 12 1.95 -24.16 7.31
C PHE A 12 0.45 -24.45 7.24
N LYS A 13 -0.21 -24.53 8.40
CA LYS A 13 -1.65 -24.75 8.49
C LYS A 13 -2.42 -23.43 8.52
N THR A 14 -1.79 -22.36 8.99
CA THR A 14 -2.39 -21.03 9.12
C THR A 14 -1.44 -19.91 8.67
N LEU A 15 -2.01 -18.80 8.20
CA LEU A 15 -1.26 -17.61 7.78
C LEU A 15 -0.45 -16.97 8.93
N ALA A 16 -0.97 -17.03 10.16
CA ALA A 16 -0.29 -16.47 11.32
C ALA A 16 0.99 -17.24 11.70
N GLU A 17 1.01 -18.56 11.49
CA GLU A 17 2.20 -19.40 11.70
C GLU A 17 3.25 -19.14 10.61
N GLU A 18 2.80 -18.98 9.36
CA GLU A 18 3.66 -18.64 8.24
C GLU A 18 4.36 -17.29 8.44
N GLN A 19 3.60 -16.27 8.87
CA GLN A 19 4.16 -14.94 9.13
C GLN A 19 5.22 -14.97 10.23
N LYS A 20 4.95 -15.62 11.37
CA LYS A 20 5.93 -15.76 12.46
C LYS A 20 7.19 -16.51 12.04
N PHE A 21 7.04 -17.51 11.16
CA PHE A 21 8.18 -18.23 10.60
C PHE A 21 9.03 -17.32 9.70
N TRP A 22 8.41 -16.55 8.80
CA TRP A 22 9.15 -15.65 7.91
C TRP A 22 9.76 -14.45 8.63
N ASP A 23 9.18 -13.99 9.74
CA ASP A 23 9.76 -12.92 10.58
C ASP A 23 11.09 -13.35 11.23
N THR A 24 11.30 -14.65 11.41
CA THR A 24 12.49 -15.21 12.10
C THR A 24 13.44 -15.97 11.16
N ALA A 25 12.96 -16.43 10.00
CA ALA A 25 13.74 -17.23 9.07
C ALA A 25 14.55 -16.37 8.08
N ASP A 26 15.79 -16.79 7.81
CA ASP A 26 16.61 -16.22 6.74
C ASP A 26 16.09 -16.67 5.37
N THR A 27 15.41 -15.76 4.68
CA THR A 27 14.79 -15.95 3.36
C THR A 27 15.79 -16.31 2.25
N SER A 28 17.09 -16.05 2.44
CA SER A 28 18.15 -16.35 1.46
C SER A 28 18.49 -17.83 1.29
N LEU A 29 18.00 -18.65 2.22
CA LEU A 29 18.13 -20.11 2.22
C LEU A 29 16.98 -20.83 1.52
N TYR A 30 15.87 -20.12 1.30
CA TYR A 30 14.62 -20.69 0.76
C TYR A 30 14.29 -20.17 -0.65
N PHE A 31 14.70 -18.95 -1.01
CA PHE A 31 14.37 -18.35 -2.30
C PHE A 31 15.59 -18.12 -3.21
N ASP A 32 15.43 -18.43 -4.50
CA ASP A 32 16.38 -18.07 -5.55
C ASP A 32 16.12 -16.62 -6.00
N PHE A 33 16.85 -15.69 -5.38
CA PHE A 33 16.77 -14.27 -5.71
C PHE A 33 17.12 -13.94 -7.16
N SER A 34 17.83 -14.84 -7.88
CA SER A 34 18.19 -14.66 -9.28
C SER A 34 16.98 -14.79 -10.23
N LYS A 35 15.89 -15.41 -9.76
CA LYS A 35 14.65 -15.64 -10.53
C LYS A 35 13.49 -14.75 -10.08
N MET A 36 13.72 -13.82 -9.15
CA MET A 36 12.66 -12.91 -8.70
C MET A 36 12.33 -11.90 -9.78
N HIS A 37 11.03 -11.73 -10.05
CA HIS A 37 10.51 -10.74 -10.96
C HIS A 37 9.81 -9.65 -10.15
N ARG A 38 9.94 -8.38 -10.57
CA ARG A 38 9.15 -7.29 -10.00
C ARG A 38 7.68 -7.54 -10.31
N ALA A 39 6.94 -8.07 -9.36
CA ALA A 39 5.49 -8.18 -9.44
C ALA A 39 4.90 -6.77 -9.35
N ARG A 40 4.16 -6.35 -10.38
CA ARG A 40 3.20 -5.25 -10.24
C ARG A 40 1.86 -5.89 -9.94
N PHE A 41 1.17 -5.40 -8.93
CA PHE A 41 -0.18 -5.84 -8.59
C PHE A 41 -1.19 -4.79 -9.07
N PRO A 42 -1.45 -4.68 -10.39
CA PRO A 42 -2.34 -3.64 -10.93
C PRO A 42 -3.79 -3.77 -10.42
N ASN A 43 -4.18 -4.97 -9.98
CA ASN A 43 -5.54 -5.30 -9.56
C ASN A 43 -5.71 -5.44 -8.04
N LEU A 44 -4.72 -5.04 -7.25
CA LEU A 44 -4.90 -4.98 -5.79
C LEU A 44 -5.91 -3.86 -5.49
N LYS A 45 -7.18 -4.22 -5.28
CA LYS A 45 -8.20 -3.26 -4.85
C LYS A 45 -7.74 -2.67 -3.52
N LEU A 46 -7.42 -1.38 -3.48
CA LEU A 46 -7.40 -0.67 -2.20
C LEU A 46 -8.79 -0.85 -1.59
N SER A 47 -8.86 -1.40 -0.38
CA SER A 47 -10.11 -1.50 0.36
C SER A 47 -10.66 -0.09 0.58
N THR A 48 -11.73 0.27 -0.12
CA THR A 48 -12.40 1.57 0.06
C THR A 48 -13.47 1.45 1.13
N GLN A 49 -13.36 2.23 2.20
CA GLN A 49 -14.40 2.35 3.22
C GLN A 49 -15.16 3.67 3.02
N THR A 50 -16.49 3.60 3.04
CA THR A 50 -17.33 4.80 2.99
C THR A 50 -17.31 5.47 4.36
N ILE A 51 -16.95 6.75 4.39
CA ILE A 51 -16.97 7.59 5.59
C ILE A 51 -17.83 8.83 5.36
N SER A 52 -18.50 9.30 6.41
CA SER A 52 -19.19 10.59 6.41
C SER A 52 -18.31 11.63 7.10
N LEU A 53 -17.92 12.68 6.36
CA LEU A 53 -17.05 13.76 6.85
C LEU A 53 -17.81 15.09 6.85
N ARG A 54 -17.66 15.88 7.92
CA ARG A 54 -18.18 17.25 7.99
C ARG A 54 -17.10 18.25 7.61
N LEU A 55 -17.43 19.19 6.72
CA LEU A 55 -16.57 20.27 6.26
C LEU A 55 -17.28 21.61 6.45
N SER A 56 -16.52 22.68 6.65
CA SER A 56 -17.10 24.03 6.64
C SER A 56 -17.54 24.41 5.22
N LYS A 57 -18.58 25.25 5.11
CA LYS A 57 -19.13 25.67 3.82
C LYS A 57 -18.09 26.40 2.96
N GLY A 58 -17.29 27.29 3.56
CA GLY A 58 -16.24 28.03 2.85
C GLY A 58 -15.18 27.10 2.25
N LEU A 59 -14.68 26.16 3.04
CA LEU A 59 -13.68 25.20 2.58
C LEU A 59 -14.20 24.35 1.42
N LEU A 60 -15.46 23.93 1.47
CA LEU A 60 -16.06 23.15 0.38
C LEU A 60 -16.11 23.96 -0.93
N GLU A 61 -16.47 25.24 -0.87
CA GLU A 61 -16.49 26.11 -2.05
C GLU A 61 -15.08 26.36 -2.60
N ASP A 62 -14.10 26.62 -1.74
CA ASP A 62 -12.70 26.78 -2.16
C ASP A 62 -12.16 25.54 -2.86
N VAL A 63 -12.49 24.35 -2.34
CA VAL A 63 -12.10 23.07 -2.95
C VAL A 63 -12.79 22.87 -4.30
N LYS A 64 -14.06 23.25 -4.45
CA LYS A 64 -14.76 23.19 -5.75
C LYS A 64 -14.10 24.11 -6.78
N ILE A 65 -13.75 25.34 -6.40
CA ILE A 65 -13.04 26.29 -7.28
C ILE A 65 -11.68 25.72 -7.69
N ALA A 66 -10.91 25.20 -6.73
CA ALA A 66 -9.61 24.60 -6.99
C ALA A 66 -9.69 23.35 -7.89
N ALA A 67 -10.75 22.56 -7.72
CA ALA A 67 -10.99 21.35 -8.51
C ALA A 67 -11.35 21.69 -9.96
N ASN A 68 -12.23 22.67 -10.16
CA ASN A 68 -12.60 23.16 -11.49
C ASN A 68 -11.38 23.69 -12.26
N ARG A 69 -10.53 24.49 -11.61
CA ARG A 69 -9.28 25.00 -12.21
C ARG A 69 -8.31 23.91 -12.67
N ARG A 70 -8.39 22.72 -12.09
CA ARG A 70 -7.52 21.58 -12.38
C ARG A 70 -8.21 20.51 -13.24
N ASP A 71 -9.44 20.79 -13.68
CA ASP A 71 -10.29 19.88 -14.42
C ASP A 71 -10.45 18.50 -13.75
N VAL A 72 -10.63 18.51 -12.42
CA VAL A 72 -10.85 17.30 -11.62
C VAL A 72 -12.13 17.41 -10.78
N PRO A 73 -12.81 16.29 -10.47
CA PRO A 73 -13.92 16.30 -9.51
C PRO A 73 -13.45 16.72 -8.11
N TYR A 74 -14.22 17.56 -7.43
CA TYR A 74 -13.88 18.04 -6.08
C TYR A 74 -13.68 16.90 -5.08
N GLN A 75 -14.46 15.83 -5.17
CA GLN A 75 -14.32 14.64 -4.32
C GLN A 75 -12.98 13.93 -4.54
N SER A 76 -12.51 13.86 -5.79
CA SER A 76 -11.20 13.30 -6.12
C SER A 76 -10.08 14.19 -5.59
N LEU A 77 -10.23 15.51 -5.71
CA LEU A 77 -9.26 16.46 -5.18
C LEU A 77 -9.13 16.36 -3.65
N ILE A 78 -10.25 16.21 -2.93
CA ILE A 78 -10.26 15.98 -1.47
C ILE A 78 -9.42 14.76 -1.11
N LYS A 79 -9.60 13.64 -1.84
CA LYS A 79 -8.83 12.41 -1.60
C LYS A 79 -7.32 12.63 -1.79
N ILE A 80 -6.94 13.33 -2.86
CA ILE A 80 -5.52 13.63 -3.15
C ILE A 80 -4.91 14.51 -2.05
N TYR A 81 -5.63 15.53 -1.60
CA TYR A 81 -5.14 16.41 -0.53
C TYR A 81 -5.01 15.69 0.80
N LEU A 82 -5.98 14.86 1.16
CA LEU A 82 -5.93 14.08 2.39
C LEU A 82 -4.76 13.10 2.40
N ASP A 83 -4.57 12.34 1.31
CA ASP A 83 -3.45 11.41 1.17
C ASP A 83 -2.10 12.15 1.26
N ARG A 84 -1.97 13.31 0.61
CA ARG A 84 -0.74 14.11 0.68
C ARG A 84 -0.45 14.61 2.09
N ALA A 85 -1.46 15.11 2.80
CA ALA A 85 -1.29 15.62 4.16
C ALA A 85 -0.88 14.49 5.12
N VAL A 86 -1.60 13.36 5.08
CA VAL A 86 -1.30 12.20 5.94
C VAL A 86 0.10 11.65 5.66
N ARG A 87 0.51 11.55 4.39
CA ARG A 87 1.86 11.10 4.05
C ARG A 87 2.94 12.05 4.54
N ALA A 88 2.70 13.36 4.49
CA ALA A 88 3.63 14.35 5.01
C ALA A 88 3.78 14.20 6.54
N ASP A 89 2.67 14.02 7.26
CA ASP A 89 2.68 13.82 8.71
C ASP A 89 3.41 12.52 9.10
N LEU A 90 3.15 11.42 8.39
CA LEU A 90 3.80 10.12 8.63
C LEU A 90 5.30 10.10 8.26
N GLN A 91 5.77 11.05 7.45
CA GLN A 91 7.19 11.19 7.10
C GLN A 91 7.95 12.06 8.10
N THR A 92 7.26 12.65 9.08
CA THR A 92 7.91 13.36 10.18
C THR A 92 8.33 12.32 11.23
N PRO A 93 9.63 12.24 11.60
CA PRO A 93 10.13 11.24 12.56
C PRO A 93 9.61 11.44 13.98
#